data_AF-A0A382A278-F1
#
_entry.id   AF-A0A382A278-F1
#
_cell.length_a   1.000
_cell.length_b   1.000
_cell.length_c   1.000
_cell.angle_alpha   90.00
_cell.angle_beta   90.00
_cell.angle_gamma   90.00
#
_symmetry.space_group_name_H-M   'P 1'
#
loop_
_entity.id
_entity.type
_entity.pdbx_description
1 polymer ?
#
loop_
_entity_poly.entity_id
_entity_poly.type
_entity_poly.pdbx_seq_one_letter_code
_entity_poly.pdbx_strand_id
1 'polypeptide(L)'
;MIAASRVQPDGKRFRAALETPGCLNVIAECKRRSPSQGIIRSNYSPERIAVSYQQAGARAVSVLTEPTFFDGSLEHLRAVRRAVDLPVLRKDFIVTRYQLLEAVAAGADAVLLIVAALDDRELRSLASQAEGLGLAVLVEV
;
A
#
# COMPACT_ATOMS: atom_id res chain seq x y z
N MET A 1 -17.29 -18.74 17.60
CA MET A 1 -17.10 -18.47 16.16
C MET A 1 -16.95 -16.97 15.99
N ILE A 2 -15.71 -16.47 15.87
CA ILE A 2 -15.47 -15.05 15.62
C ILE A 2 -15.74 -14.82 14.13
N ALA A 3 -16.76 -14.05 13.79
CA ALA A 3 -16.96 -13.57 12.43
C ALA A 3 -15.74 -12.69 12.08
N ALA A 4 -14.83 -13.22 11.27
CA ALA A 4 -13.81 -12.40 10.64
C ALA A 4 -14.56 -11.41 9.74
N SER A 5 -14.71 -10.17 10.20
CA SER A 5 -15.06 -9.05 9.32
C SER A 5 -14.09 -9.12 8.14
N ARG A 6 -14.61 -9.50 6.96
CA ARG A 6 -13.80 -9.53 5.75
C ARG A 6 -13.47 -8.08 5.45
N VAL A 7 -12.24 -7.65 5.77
CA VAL A 7 -11.70 -6.40 5.26
C VAL A 7 -11.67 -6.58 3.74
N GLN A 8 -12.60 -5.91 3.06
CA GLN A 8 -12.71 -5.96 1.62
C GLN A 8 -11.97 -4.74 1.06
N PRO A 9 -10.99 -4.94 0.16
CA PRO A 9 -10.27 -3.83 -0.46
C PRO A 9 -11.23 -2.87 -1.18
N ASP A 10 -10.95 -1.58 -1.09
CA ASP A 10 -11.69 -0.55 -1.84
C ASP A 10 -10.77 0.17 -2.84
N GLY A 11 -10.34 -0.56 -3.87
CA GLY A 11 -9.53 -0.01 -4.95
C GLY A 11 -10.23 1.11 -5.73
N LYS A 12 -11.56 1.12 -5.78
CA LYS A 12 -12.32 2.21 -6.40
C LYS A 12 -12.14 3.51 -5.62
N ARG A 13 -12.24 3.45 -4.29
CA ARG A 13 -11.98 4.60 -3.42
C ARG A 13 -10.53 5.06 -3.48
N PHE A 14 -9.57 4.13 -3.59
CA PHE A 14 -8.17 4.52 -3.81
C PHE A 14 -8.00 5.36 -5.08
N ARG A 15 -8.56 4.94 -6.22
CA ARG A 15 -8.51 5.70 -7.48
C ARG A 15 -9.21 7.05 -7.36
N ALA A 16 -10.44 7.06 -6.84
CA ALA A 16 -11.24 8.28 -6.68
C ALA A 16 -10.55 9.32 -5.77
N ALA A 17 -9.85 8.88 -4.72
CA ALA A 17 -9.10 9.78 -3.84
C ALA A 17 -7.98 10.54 -4.57
N LEU A 18 -7.45 9.99 -5.66
CA LEU A 18 -6.35 10.58 -6.45
C LEU A 18 -6.83 11.41 -7.65
N GLU A 19 -8.12 11.36 -7.96
CA GLU A 19 -8.75 12.07 -9.08
C GLU A 19 -9.45 13.36 -8.63
N THR A 20 -9.27 13.79 -7.37
CA THR A 20 -9.91 15.01 -6.87
C THR A 20 -9.36 16.25 -7.61
N PRO A 21 -10.20 17.03 -8.31
CA PRO A 21 -9.75 18.19 -9.08
C PRO A 21 -9.45 19.39 -8.17
N GLY A 22 -8.66 20.35 -8.68
CA GLY A 22 -8.43 21.64 -8.02
C GLY A 22 -7.47 21.60 -6.82
N CYS A 23 -6.86 20.45 -6.52
CA CYS A 23 -5.82 20.32 -5.51
C CYS A 23 -4.73 19.32 -5.92
N LEU A 24 -3.55 19.43 -5.30
CA LEU A 24 -2.51 18.40 -5.41
C LEU A 24 -2.93 17.17 -4.58
N ASN A 25 -3.03 16.01 -5.23
CA ASN A 25 -3.33 14.75 -4.55
C ASN A 25 -2.02 14.04 -4.17
N VAL A 26 -1.83 13.81 -2.88
CA VAL A 26 -0.58 13.23 -2.34
C VAL A 26 -0.83 11.84 -1.79
N ILE A 27 -0.04 10.87 -2.26
CA ILE A 27 0.16 9.58 -1.58
C ILE A 27 1.37 9.74 -0.65
N ALA A 28 1.14 9.78 0.66
CA ALA A 28 2.22 9.97 1.62
C ALA A 28 2.79 8.62 2.10
N GLU A 29 4.11 8.47 2.14
CA GLU A 29 4.76 7.18 2.34
C GLU A 29 5.35 7.00 3.75
N CYS A 30 4.91 5.95 4.44
CA CYS A 30 5.55 5.47 5.67
C CYS A 30 6.77 4.62 5.31
N LYS A 31 7.98 5.19 5.51
CA LYS A 31 9.26 4.54 5.20
C LYS A 31 10.27 4.74 6.34
N ARG A 32 10.81 3.63 6.84
CA ARG A 32 11.83 3.62 7.91
C ARG A 32 13.25 3.77 7.35
N ARG A 33 13.58 3.00 6.32
CA ARG A 33 14.89 3.00 5.66
C ARG A 33 14.76 2.82 4.15
N SER A 34 15.84 3.02 3.41
CA SER A 34 15.99 2.57 2.02
C SER A 34 17.43 2.12 1.74
N PRO A 35 17.68 1.34 0.67
CA PRO A 35 19.04 1.03 0.22
C PRO A 35 19.91 2.26 -0.01
N SER A 36 19.33 3.32 -0.55
CA SER A 36 20.04 4.54 -0.95
C SER A 36 20.36 5.50 0.19
N GLN A 37 19.60 5.48 1.28
CA GLN A 37 19.70 6.46 2.37
C GLN A 37 19.95 5.83 3.74
N GLY A 38 19.95 4.49 3.85
CA GLY A 38 20.00 3.82 5.15
C GLY A 38 18.77 4.15 5.99
N ILE A 39 18.95 4.32 7.30
CA ILE A 39 17.85 4.67 8.23
C ILE A 39 17.45 6.13 8.03
N ILE A 40 16.23 6.34 7.54
CA ILE A 40 15.63 7.66 7.34
C ILE A 40 14.96 8.14 8.63
N ARG A 41 14.36 7.21 9.39
CA ARG A 41 13.68 7.51 10.65
C ARG A 41 13.93 6.40 11.68
N SER A 42 14.73 6.71 12.69
CA SER A 42 15.08 5.77 13.78
C SER A 42 13.89 5.45 14.69
N ASN A 43 13.12 6.45 15.09
CA ASN A 43 11.88 6.28 15.85
C ASN A 43 10.68 6.13 14.90
N TYR A 44 10.45 4.90 14.45
CA TYR A 44 9.45 4.57 13.44
C TYR A 44 8.16 4.00 14.06
N SER A 45 7.08 4.79 14.01
CA SER A 45 5.71 4.38 14.34
C SER A 45 4.84 4.69 13.13
N PRO A 46 4.59 3.71 12.25
CA PRO A 46 3.90 3.95 10.98
C PRO A 46 2.46 4.45 11.19
N GLU A 47 1.78 3.98 12.24
CA GLU A 47 0.44 4.45 12.60
C GLU A 47 0.41 5.93 12.97
N ARG A 48 1.36 6.43 13.77
CA ARG A 48 1.42 7.85 14.14
C ARG A 48 1.80 8.71 12.93
N ILE A 49 2.71 8.21 12.10
CA ILE A 49 3.11 8.88 10.86
C ILE A 49 1.91 9.00 9.91
N ALA A 50 1.15 7.91 9.69
CA ALA A 50 -0.03 7.92 8.84
C ALA A 50 -1.13 8.86 9.36
N VAL A 51 -1.37 8.90 10.68
CA VAL A 51 -2.30 9.88 11.29
C VAL A 51 -1.88 11.32 10.97
N SER A 52 -0.58 11.62 11.07
CA SER A 52 -0.07 12.95 10.73
C SER A 52 -0.24 13.28 9.24
N TYR A 53 -0.07 12.30 8.34
CA TYR A 53 -0.36 12.47 6.92
C TYR A 53 -1.83 12.72 6.63
N GLN A 54 -2.74 12.01 7.31
CA GLN A 54 -4.17 12.26 7.18
C GLN A 54 -4.54 13.68 7.63
N GLN A 55 -4.01 14.13 8.77
CA GLN A 55 -4.23 15.50 9.26
C GLN A 55 -3.66 16.57 8.33
N ALA A 56 -2.55 16.28 7.64
CA ALA A 56 -1.94 17.16 6.65
C ALA A 56 -2.64 17.13 5.27
N GLY A 57 -3.69 16.32 5.09
CA GLY A 57 -4.48 16.29 3.86
C GLY A 57 -3.99 15.31 2.79
N ALA A 58 -3.20 14.30 3.14
CA ALA A 58 -2.88 13.21 2.20
C ALA A 58 -4.17 12.53 1.69
N ARG A 59 -4.14 12.07 0.44
CA ARG A 59 -5.27 11.36 -0.20
C ARG A 59 -5.19 9.86 -0.05
N ALA A 60 -4.00 9.32 0.12
CA ALA A 60 -3.75 7.93 0.44
C ALA A 60 -2.44 7.78 1.22
N VAL A 61 -2.25 6.64 1.86
CA VAL A 61 -1.00 6.30 2.56
C VAL A 61 -0.35 5.11 1.86
N SER A 62 0.93 5.26 1.51
CA SER A 62 1.78 4.16 1.07
C SER A 62 2.54 3.59 2.27
N VAL A 63 2.61 2.27 2.39
CA VAL A 63 3.34 1.62 3.49
C VAL A 63 4.32 0.60 2.92
N LEU A 64 5.59 0.76 3.25
CA LEU A 64 6.62 -0.22 2.89
C LEU A 64 6.43 -1.51 3.71
N THR A 65 6.25 -2.63 3.01
CA THR A 65 6.12 -3.96 3.63
C THR A 65 7.30 -4.89 3.38
N GLU A 66 8.22 -4.50 2.49
CA GLU A 66 9.44 -5.25 2.17
C GLU A 66 10.43 -5.22 3.38
N PRO A 67 10.81 -6.38 3.94
CA PRO A 67 11.54 -6.43 5.21
C PRO A 67 13.06 -6.24 5.08
N THR A 68 13.70 -6.67 4.00
CA THR A 68 15.16 -6.80 3.90
C THR A 68 15.85 -5.47 3.63
N PHE A 69 15.30 -4.67 2.73
CA PHE A 69 15.88 -3.43 2.24
C PHE A 69 15.22 -2.19 2.85
N PHE A 70 13.93 -2.28 3.21
CA PHE A 70 13.13 -1.15 3.69
C PHE A 70 12.76 -1.19 5.19
N ASP A 71 13.15 -2.24 5.94
CA ASP A 71 12.65 -2.53 7.31
C ASP A 71 11.11 -2.48 7.38
N GLY A 72 10.45 -2.92 6.29
CA GLY A 72 9.00 -3.00 6.18
C GLY A 72 8.42 -4.21 6.88
N SER A 73 7.09 -4.21 7.05
CA SER A 73 6.36 -5.36 7.57
C SER A 73 4.87 -5.25 7.22
N LEU A 74 4.21 -6.38 6.97
CA LEU A 74 2.74 -6.42 6.87
C LEU A 74 2.05 -5.95 8.16
N GLU A 75 2.69 -6.08 9.33
CA GLU A 75 2.16 -5.51 10.58
C GLU A 75 2.13 -3.98 10.57
N HIS A 76 3.07 -3.33 9.88
CA HIS A 76 3.02 -1.88 9.68
C HIS A 76 1.79 -1.48 8.86
N LEU A 77 1.48 -2.22 7.81
CA LEU A 77 0.27 -2.00 7.00
C LEU A 77 -1.00 -2.16 7.85
N ARG A 78 -1.09 -3.23 8.65
CA ARG A 78 -2.21 -3.48 9.56
C ARG A 78 -2.35 -2.40 10.64
N ALA A 79 -1.24 -1.89 11.16
CA ALA A 79 -1.24 -0.78 12.11
C ALA A 79 -1.78 0.51 11.47
N VAL A 80 -1.30 0.84 10.27
CA VAL A 80 -1.77 2.00 9.49
C VAL A 80 -3.25 1.88 9.14
N ARG A 81 -3.70 0.74 8.62
CA ARG A 81 -5.11 0.49 8.28
C ARG A 81 -6.05 0.71 9.46
N ARG A 82 -5.61 0.38 10.69
CA ARG A 82 -6.40 0.61 11.91
C ARG A 82 -6.39 2.05 12.40
N ALA A 83 -5.43 2.86 11.96
CA ALA A 83 -5.19 4.20 12.49
C ALA A 83 -5.74 5.33 11.60
N VAL A 84 -6.00 5.07 10.32
CA VAL A 84 -6.48 6.07 9.36
C VAL A 84 -7.68 5.58 8.56
N ASP A 85 -8.48 6.54 8.11
CA ASP A 85 -9.61 6.31 7.21
C ASP A 85 -9.20 6.38 5.74
N LEU A 86 -8.01 6.92 5.44
CA LEU A 86 -7.47 7.02 4.09
C LEU A 86 -7.29 5.64 3.42
N PRO A 87 -7.40 5.57 2.08
CA PRO A 87 -6.97 4.41 1.31
C PRO A 87 -5.49 4.06 1.56
N VAL A 88 -5.18 2.77 1.65
CA VAL A 88 -3.82 2.29 1.95
C VAL A 88 -3.24 1.46 0.79
N LEU A 89 -2.07 1.87 0.31
CA LEU A 89 -1.27 1.16 -0.69
C LEU A 89 -0.24 0.26 0.01
N ARG A 90 -0.23 -1.04 -0.30
CA ARG A 90 0.89 -1.93 0.01
C ARG A 90 2.02 -1.65 -0.98
N LYS A 91 3.14 -1.14 -0.48
CA LYS A 91 4.34 -0.91 -1.28
C LYS A 91 5.38 -1.99 -1.01
N ASP A 92 5.55 -2.86 -2.01
CA ASP A 92 6.40 -4.05 -1.94
C ASP A 92 6.77 -4.50 -3.36
N PHE A 93 7.68 -5.46 -3.49
CA PHE A 93 7.97 -6.15 -4.76
C PHE A 93 7.03 -7.34 -4.91
N ILE A 94 5.86 -7.11 -5.51
CA ILE A 94 4.85 -8.15 -5.71
C ILE A 94 5.15 -8.92 -7.00
N VAL A 95 5.47 -10.21 -6.83
CA VAL A 95 5.81 -11.12 -7.93
C VAL A 95 4.93 -12.38 -7.93
N THR A 96 4.05 -12.53 -6.94
CA THR A 96 3.13 -13.69 -6.83
C THR A 96 1.72 -13.29 -6.44
N ARG A 97 0.75 -14.13 -6.82
CA ARG A 97 -0.65 -14.01 -6.35
C ARG A 97 -0.77 -14.08 -4.83
N TYR A 98 0.09 -14.86 -4.16
CA TYR A 98 0.05 -15.01 -2.71
C TYR A 98 0.23 -13.65 -2.01
N GLN A 99 1.15 -12.81 -2.51
CA GLN A 99 1.33 -11.46 -1.99
C GLN A 99 0.12 -10.55 -2.22
N LEU A 100 -0.67 -10.76 -3.28
CA LEU A 100 -1.96 -10.06 -3.44
C LEU A 100 -2.94 -10.47 -2.34
N LEU A 101 -3.05 -11.76 -2.03
CA LEU A 101 -3.91 -12.27 -0.96
C LEU A 101 -3.47 -11.77 0.42
N GLU A 102 -2.16 -11.69 0.67
CA GLU A 102 -1.63 -11.05 1.87
C GLU A 102 -2.00 -9.58 1.97
N ALA A 103 -1.95 -8.84 0.85
CA ALA A 103 -2.35 -7.43 0.81
C ALA A 103 -3.82 -7.26 1.20
N VAL A 104 -4.71 -8.10 0.65
CA VAL A 104 -6.12 -8.17 1.03
C VAL A 104 -6.26 -8.44 2.53
N ALA A 105 -5.61 -9.49 3.03
CA ALA A 105 -5.71 -9.91 4.43
C ALA A 105 -5.14 -8.87 5.41
N ALA A 106 -4.17 -8.06 4.97
CA ALA A 106 -3.60 -6.97 5.76
C ALA A 106 -4.36 -5.64 5.60
N GLY A 107 -5.37 -5.59 4.73
CA GLY A 107 -6.27 -4.46 4.56
C GLY A 107 -5.78 -3.37 3.60
N ALA A 108 -4.99 -3.74 2.59
CA ALA A 108 -4.65 -2.84 1.49
C ALA A 108 -5.87 -2.55 0.61
N ASP A 109 -5.94 -1.33 0.09
CA ASP A 109 -6.87 -0.92 -0.96
C ASP A 109 -6.20 -0.92 -2.34
N ALA A 110 -4.86 -0.84 -2.36
CA ALA A 110 -4.06 -0.87 -3.57
C ALA A 110 -2.74 -1.61 -3.38
N VAL A 111 -2.14 -2.02 -4.50
CA VAL A 111 -0.83 -2.67 -4.58
C VAL A 111 0.06 -2.02 -5.63
N LEU A 112 1.37 -2.06 -5.40
CA LEU A 112 2.39 -1.67 -6.39
C LEU A 112 2.77 -2.88 -7.27
N LEU A 113 2.78 -2.70 -8.59
CA LEU A 113 3.43 -3.61 -9.54
C LEU A 113 4.51 -2.85 -10.30
N ILE A 114 5.68 -3.46 -10.51
CA ILE A 114 6.87 -2.77 -11.04
C ILE A 114 7.26 -3.42 -12.36
N VAL A 115 7.30 -2.66 -13.45
CA VAL A 115 7.64 -3.17 -14.80
C VAL A 115 9.05 -3.74 -14.84
N ALA A 116 10.01 -3.15 -14.12
CA ALA A 116 11.38 -3.66 -14.05
C ALA A 116 11.52 -5.01 -13.32
N ALA A 117 10.50 -5.45 -12.57
CA ALA A 117 10.52 -6.68 -11.78
C ALA A 117 9.65 -7.81 -12.37
N LEU A 118 8.87 -7.53 -13.41
CA LEU A 118 7.88 -8.44 -13.97
C LEU A 118 7.97 -8.45 -15.48
N ASP A 119 7.83 -9.62 -16.09
CA ASP A 119 7.59 -9.66 -17.51
C ASP A 119 6.17 -9.19 -17.88
N ASP A 120 5.99 -8.96 -19.18
CA ASP A 120 4.76 -8.45 -19.78
C ASP A 120 3.52 -9.31 -19.49
N ARG A 121 3.71 -10.63 -19.41
CA ARG A 121 2.66 -11.61 -19.12
C ARG A 121 2.35 -11.65 -17.63
N GLU A 122 3.37 -11.63 -16.78
CA GLU A 122 3.27 -11.60 -15.32
C GLU A 122 2.55 -10.33 -14.86
N LEU A 123 2.95 -9.16 -15.37
CA LEU A 123 2.34 -7.88 -15.04
C LEU A 123 0.84 -7.88 -15.37
N ARG A 124 0.45 -8.27 -16.59
CA ARG A 124 -0.96 -8.36 -17.00
C ARG A 124 -1.74 -9.34 -16.13
N SER A 125 -1.14 -10.49 -15.83
CA SER A 125 -1.75 -11.53 -15.00
C SER A 125 -1.96 -11.06 -13.55
N LEU A 126 -0.96 -10.47 -12.92
CA LEU A 126 -1.05 -9.97 -11.54
C LEU A 126 -1.99 -8.77 -11.44
N ALA A 127 -1.98 -7.86 -12.42
CA ALA A 127 -2.90 -6.73 -12.46
C ALA A 127 -4.36 -7.19 -12.50
N SER A 128 -4.68 -8.11 -13.43
CA SER A 128 -6.04 -8.67 -13.53
C SER A 128 -6.47 -9.40 -12.25
N GLN A 129 -5.56 -10.15 -11.63
CA GLN A 129 -5.83 -10.83 -10.36
C GLN A 129 -6.06 -9.85 -9.20
N ALA A 130 -5.27 -8.77 -9.12
CA ALA A 130 -5.43 -7.75 -8.10
C ALA A 130 -6.79 -7.04 -8.23
N GLU A 131 -7.17 -6.66 -9.44
CA GLU A 131 -8.47 -6.05 -9.73
C GLU A 131 -9.63 -6.99 -9.39
N GLY A 132 -9.49 -8.29 -9.72
CA GLY A 132 -10.47 -9.33 -9.34
C GLY A 132 -10.60 -9.54 -7.82
N LEU A 133 -9.60 -9.15 -7.04
CA LEU A 133 -9.62 -9.13 -5.56
C LEU A 133 -10.14 -7.80 -4.99
N GLY A 134 -10.46 -6.81 -5.83
CA GLY A 134 -10.92 -5.49 -5.43
C GLY A 134 -9.80 -4.48 -5.15
N LEU A 135 -8.53 -4.84 -5.36
CA LEU A 135 -7.39 -3.94 -5.18
C LEU A 135 -7.26 -3.01 -6.40
N ALA A 136 -6.88 -1.76 -6.16
CA ALA A 136 -6.30 -0.92 -7.20
C ALA A 136 -4.84 -1.32 -7.47
N VAL A 137 -4.37 -1.03 -8.67
CA VAL A 137 -3.00 -1.32 -9.10
C VAL A 137 -2.31 -0.01 -9.45
N LEU A 138 -1.21 0.30 -8.77
CA LEU A 138 -0.27 1.33 -9.16
C LEU A 138 0.87 0.66 -9.93
N VAL A 139 1.06 1.00 -11.20
CA VAL A 139 2.15 0.45 -12.03
C VAL A 139 3.30 1.44 -12.05
N GLU A 140 4.48 1.00 -11.59
CA GLU A 140 5.75 1.74 -11.64
C GLU A 140 6.53 1.37 -12.90
N VAL A 141 6.99 2.37 -13.65
CA VAL A 141 7.64 2.25 -14.97
C VAL A 141 9.06 2.80 -14.98
#